data_AF-A0A2V6RGM4-F1
#
_entry.id   AF-A0A2V6RGM4-F1
#
_cell.length_a   1.000
_cell.length_b   1.000
_cell.length_c   1.000
_cell.angle_alpha   90.00
_cell.angle_beta   90.00
_cell.angle_gamma   90.00
#
_symmetry.space_group_name_H-M   'P 1'
#
loop_
_entity.id
_entity.type
_entity.pdbx_description
1 polymer ?
#
loop_
_entity_poly.entity_id
_entity_poly.type
_entity_poly.pdbx_seq_one_letter_code
_entity_poly.pdbx_strand_id
1 'polypeptide(L)' 'MASQDSFQEFEAASLFCPRCRRATAARQKLLLVLPGGNKYDYVCAECGTAVGAKTDNDPTNFYRTVPPPRRPRG' A
#
# COMPACT_ATOMS: atom_id res chain seq x y z
N MET A 1 -11.16 15.12 26.00
CA MET A 1 -10.14 15.23 24.94
C MET A 1 -10.53 14.27 23.83
N ALA A 2 -11.28 14.73 22.82
CA ALA A 2 -11.59 13.94 21.64
C ALA A 2 -10.55 14.30 20.58
N SER A 3 -9.57 13.42 20.37
CA SER A 3 -8.59 13.53 19.29
C SER A 3 -9.29 13.32 17.95
N GLN A 4 -9.77 14.42 17.38
CA GLN A 4 -10.18 14.49 15.99
C GLN A 4 -8.91 14.48 15.13
N ASP A 5 -8.54 13.32 14.63
CA ASP A 5 -7.73 13.22 13.41
C ASP A 5 -7.99 11.87 12.74
N SER A 6 -9.27 11.58 12.49
CA SER A 6 -9.66 10.48 11.61
C SER A 6 -9.58 10.95 10.15
N PHE A 7 -8.41 11.44 9.72
CA PHE A 7 -8.11 11.55 8.30
C PHE A 7 -7.86 10.12 7.80
N GLN A 8 -8.94 9.39 7.52
CA GLN A 8 -8.85 8.23 6.64
C GLN A 8 -8.26 8.75 5.33
N GLU A 9 -7.05 8.29 4.99
CA GLU A 9 -6.52 8.45 3.65
C GLU A 9 -7.62 8.10 2.65
N PHE A 10 -8.01 9.06 1.81
CA PHE A 10 -8.99 8.85 0.77
C PHE A 10 -8.38 7.90 -0.27
N GLU A 11 -8.58 6.60 -0.08
CA GLU A 11 -8.20 5.63 -1.09
C GLU A 11 -9.12 5.75 -2.30
N ALA A 12 -8.55 5.67 -3.50
CA ALA A 12 -9.30 5.66 -4.74
C ALA A 12 -10.16 4.39 -4.80
N ALA A 13 -11.37 4.46 -4.24
CA ALA A 13 -12.29 3.33 -4.16
C ALA A 13 -12.67 2.80 -5.54
N SER A 14 -12.52 3.59 -6.61
CA SER A 14 -12.73 3.17 -7.99
C SER A 14 -11.69 3.75 -8.95
N LEU A 15 -11.16 2.90 -9.84
CA LEU A 15 -10.26 3.26 -10.93
C LEU A 15 -10.76 2.67 -12.24
N PHE A 16 -10.47 3.34 -13.35
CA PHE A 16 -10.79 2.81 -14.68
C PHE A 16 -9.90 1.62 -15.00
N CYS A 17 -10.52 0.48 -15.32
CA CYS A 17 -9.79 -0.69 -15.78
C CYS A 17 -9.78 -0.75 -17.31
N PRO A 18 -8.59 -0.76 -17.97
CA PRO A 18 -8.51 -0.84 -19.44
C PRO A 18 -9.01 -2.18 -20.00
N ARG A 19 -8.98 -3.27 -19.22
CA ARG A 19 -9.52 -4.58 -19.63
C ARG A 19 -11.03 -4.68 -19.50
N CYS A 20 -11.59 -4.24 -18.37
CA CYS A 20 -13.04 -4.24 -18.16
C CYS A 20 -13.74 -3.06 -18.84
N ARG A 21 -12.98 -2.05 -19.30
CA ARG A 21 -13.46 -0.80 -19.94
C ARG A 21 -14.52 -0.06 -19.13
N ARG A 22 -14.42 -0.13 -17.80
CA ARG A 22 -15.34 0.51 -16.85
C ARG A 22 -14.59 0.94 -15.59
N ALA A 23 -15.17 1.88 -14.84
CA ALA A 23 -14.73 2.17 -13.49
C ALA A 23 -15.03 0.94 -12.61
N THR A 24 -14.00 0.39 -11.99
CA THR A 24 -14.09 -0.78 -11.12
C THR A 24 -13.48 -0.46 -9.77
N ALA A 25 -13.92 -1.16 -8.72
CA ALA A 25 -13.28 -1.04 -7.43
C ALA A 25 -11.80 -1.43 -7.53
N ALA A 26 -10.92 -0.56 -7.06
CA ALA A 26 -9.48 -0.84 -7.00
C ALA A 26 -9.15 -1.46 -5.65
N ARG A 27 -8.38 -2.55 -5.65
CA ARG A 27 -7.82 -3.14 -4.44
C ARG A 27 -6.34 -2.82 -4.41
N GLN A 28 -5.85 -2.31 -3.29
CA GLN A 28 -4.42 -2.15 -3.08
C GLN A 28 -3.77 -3.50 -2.74
N LYS A 29 -2.62 -3.76 -3.35
CA LYS A 29 -1.78 -4.91 -3.04
C LYS A 29 -0.37 -4.41 -2.74
N LEU A 30 0.14 -4.73 -1.56
CA LEU A 30 1.53 -4.41 -1.20
C LEU A 30 2.47 -5.12 -2.18
N LEU A 31 3.27 -4.33 -2.89
CA LEU A 31 4.25 -4.82 -3.86
C LEU A 31 5.63 -4.92 -3.23
N LEU A 32 6.03 -3.88 -2.49
CA LEU A 32 7.38 -3.77 -1.94
C LEU A 32 7.38 -2.95 -0.65
N VAL A 33 8.13 -3.44 0.33
CA VAL A 33 8.43 -2.73 1.58
C VAL A 33 9.79 -2.06 1.44
N LEU A 34 9.84 -0.73 1.59
CA LEU A 34 11.06 0.07 1.46
C LEU A 34 11.36 0.79 2.79
N PRO A 35 12.62 1.19 3.04
CA PRO A 35 12.97 1.94 4.25
C PRO A 35 12.25 3.29 4.37
N GLY A 36 11.90 3.91 3.24
CA GLY A 36 11.18 5.19 3.20
C GLY A 36 9.66 5.06 3.12
N GLY A 37 9.11 3.83 3.06
CA GLY A 37 7.69 3.67 2.81
C GLY A 37 7.27 2.37 2.15
N ASN A 38 5.98 2.23 1.87
CA ASN A 38 5.39 1.03 1.26
C ASN A 38 4.90 1.33 -0.16
N LYS A 39 5.30 0.51 -1.13
CA LYS A 39 4.81 0.59 -2.51
C LYS A 39 3.68 -0.40 -2.71
N TYR A 40 2.53 0.09 -3.17
CA TYR A 40 1.35 -0.69 -3.47
C TYR A 40 1.00 -0.59 -4.96
N ASP A 41 0.48 -1.68 -5.49
CA ASP A 41 -0.13 -1.74 -6.81
C ASP A 41 -1.65 -1.76 -6.64
N TYR A 42 -2.35 -0.92 -7.40
CA TYR A 42 -3.80 -0.95 -7.47
C TYR A 42 -4.21 -1.92 -8.56
N VAL A 43 -4.94 -2.96 -8.17
CA VAL A 43 -5.46 -3.96 -9.09
C VAL A 43 -6.98 -3.88 -9.18
N CYS A 44 -7.52 -4.11 -10.37
CA CYS A 44 -8.95 -4.24 -10.58
C CYS A 44 -9.50 -5.40 -9.72
N ALA A 45 -10.50 -5.16 -8.88
CA ALA A 45 -11.13 -6.19 -8.05
C ALA A 45 -11.76 -7.33 -8.86
N GLU A 46 -12.13 -7.06 -10.11
CA GLU A 46 -12.85 -8.00 -10.99
C GLU A 46 -11.90 -8.89 -11.80
N CYS A 47 -10.87 -8.30 -12.41
CA CYS A 47 -9.97 -8.99 -13.34
C CYS A 47 -8.50 -9.04 -12.91
N GLY A 48 -8.13 -8.39 -11.80
CA GLY A 48 -6.76 -8.37 -11.27
C GLY A 48 -5.75 -7.56 -12.07
N THR A 49 -6.17 -6.82 -13.09
CA THR A 49 -5.27 -5.99 -13.90
C THR A 49 -4.74 -4.81 -13.08
N ALA A 50 -3.45 -4.53 -13.17
CA ALA A 50 -2.86 -3.32 -12.60
C ALA A 50 -3.46 -2.08 -13.29
N VAL A 51 -4.07 -1.21 -12.48
CA VAL A 51 -4.76 0.02 -12.92
C VAL A 51 -4.07 1.28 -12.40
N GLY A 52 -3.09 1.15 -11.52
CA GLY A 52 -2.29 2.25 -10.99
C GLY A 52 -1.39 1.78 -9.87
N ALA A 53 -0.57 2.68 -9.30
CA ALA A 53 0.27 2.38 -8.15
C ALA A 53 0.26 3.55 -7.17
N LYS A 54 0.53 3.27 -5.89
CA LYS A 54 0.83 4.30 -4.89
C LYS A 54 2.08 3.94 -4.10
N THR A 55 2.71 4.96 -3.54
CA THR A 55 3.73 4.81 -2.53
C THR A 55 3.31 5.64 -1.34
N ASP A 56 3.26 5.02 -0.17
CA ASP A 56 3.07 5.68 1.10
C ASP A 56 4.42 5.85 1.80
N ASN A 57 4.52 6.77 2.76
CA ASN A 57 5.74 7.11 3.49
C ASN A 57 5.83 6.43 4.87
N ASP A 58 4.99 5.44 5.20
CA ASP A 58 5.09 4.67 6.44
C ASP A 58 6.21 3.61 6.37
N PRO A 59 7.26 3.73 7.21
CA PRO A 59 8.34 2.76 7.27
C PRO A 59 8.06 1.63 8.27
N THR A 60 6.89 1.57 8.92
CA THR A 60 6.59 0.60 10.00
C THR A 60 6.72 -0.84 9.52
N ASN A 61 6.22 -1.13 8.31
CA ASN A 61 6.36 -2.45 7.71
C ASN A 61 7.83 -2.83 7.46
N PHE A 62 8.69 -1.87 7.14
CA PHE A 62 10.12 -2.14 6.95
C PHE A 62 10.74 -2.66 8.25
N TYR A 63 10.56 -1.96 9.36
CA TYR A 63 11.10 -2.38 10.66
C TYR A 63 10.52 -3.71 11.15
N ARG A 64 9.30 -4.08 10.74
CA ARG A 64 8.74 -5.40 11.02
C ARG A 64 9.41 -6.53 10.24
N THR A 65 9.87 -6.25 9.03
CA THR A 65 10.53 -7.25 8.16
C THR A 65 12.03 -7.36 8.38
N VAL A 66 12.66 -6.31 8.94
CA VAL A 66 14.12 -6.31 9.17
C VAL A 66 14.46 -7.17 10.39
N PRO A 67 15.35 -8.17 10.26
CA PRO A 67 15.79 -8.96 11.40
C PRO A 67 16.57 -8.09 12.40
N PRO A 68 16.49 -8.38 13.71
CA PRO A 68 17.20 -7.61 14.71
C PRO A 68 18.72 -7.66 14.47
N PRO A 69 19.46 -6.60 14.82
CA PRO A 69 20.91 -6.59 14.69
C PRO A 69 21.49 -7.75 15.52
N ARG A 70 22.36 -8.55 14.89
CA ARG A 70 23.07 -9.62 15.60
C ARG A 70 24.02 -8.95 16.58
N ARG A 71 23.85 -9.24 17.88
CA ARG A 71 24.83 -8.82 18.89
C ARG A 71 26.20 -9.41 18.54
N PRO A 72 27.28 -8.61 18.57
CA PRO A 72 28.61 -9.16 18.48
C PRO A 72 28.82 -10.12 19.67
N ARG A 73 29.35 -11.33 19.38
CA ARG A 73 29.84 -12.23 20.43
C ARG A 73 31.21 -11.72 20.84
N GLY A 74 31.28 -10.99 21.96
CA GLY A 74 32.52 -10.49 22.56
C GLY A 74 32.29 -10.20 24.04
#